data_AF-A0A1V3H5K9-F1
#
_entry.id   AF-A0A1V3H5K9-F1
#
_cell.length_a   1.000
_cell.length_b   1.000
_cell.length_c   1.000
_cell.angle_alpha   90.00
_cell.angle_beta   90.00
_cell.angle_gamma   90.00
#
_symmetry.space_group_name_H-M   'P 1'
#
loop_
_entity.id
_entity.type
_entity.pdbx_description
1 polymer ?
#
loop_
_entity_poly.entity_id
_entity_poly.type
_entity_poly.pdbx_seq_one_letter_code
_entity_poly.pdbx_strand_id
1 'polypeptide(L)'
;MEVQKASSVVKTTSSRSSCGKFRFLLTKCWEAKSETKPRGLFICENPSIVDELKYDQTLANITTLAVMWGWSGFELVNVHPSYSSDPKKIQLSQEAEKKIQN
;
A
#
# COMPACT_ATOMS: atom_id res chain seq x y z
N MET A 1 -14.02 0.53 35.41
CA MET A 1 -14.33 0.19 34.01
C MET A 1 -13.00 -0.06 33.31
N GLU A 2 -12.57 -1.31 33.26
CA GLU A 2 -11.33 -1.68 32.55
C GLU A 2 -11.58 -1.58 31.05
N VAL A 3 -10.92 -0.62 30.40
CA VAL A 3 -10.85 -0.58 28.94
C VAL A 3 -9.84 -1.65 28.55
N GLN A 4 -10.34 -2.83 28.17
CA GLN A 4 -9.52 -3.86 27.55
C GLN A 4 -9.01 -3.29 26.21
N LYS A 5 -7.74 -2.88 26.19
CA LYS A 5 -7.08 -2.39 24.98
C LYS A 5 -6.74 -3.62 24.13
N ALA A 6 -7.60 -3.94 23.17
CA ALA A 6 -7.31 -4.98 22.19
C ALA A 6 -5.98 -4.63 21.50
N SER A 7 -4.96 -5.47 21.68
CA SER A 7 -3.68 -5.34 20.98
C SER A 7 -3.94 -5.54 19.49
N SER A 8 -4.13 -4.44 18.76
CA SER A 8 -4.47 -4.46 17.35
C SER A 8 -3.17 -4.67 16.57
N VAL A 9 -2.92 -5.89 16.12
CA VAL A 9 -1.74 -6.22 15.31
C VAL A 9 -1.86 -5.51 13.96
N VAL A 10 -0.95 -4.59 13.68
CA VAL A 10 -0.85 -3.95 12.37
C VAL A 10 -0.19 -4.93 11.39
N LYS A 11 -0.91 -5.29 10.33
CA LYS A 11 -0.41 -6.16 9.25
C LYS A 11 -0.14 -5.35 8.00
N THR A 12 1.09 -5.43 7.50
CA THR A 12 1.47 -4.84 6.20
C THR A 12 1.95 -5.95 5.26
N THR A 13 1.44 -5.97 4.04
CA THR A 13 1.85 -6.94 3.00
C THR A 13 2.08 -6.22 1.68
N SER A 14 3.01 -6.71 0.85
CA SER A 14 3.24 -6.15 -0.49
C SER A 14 3.32 -7.25 -1.54
N SER A 15 2.68 -7.03 -2.68
CA SER A 15 2.87 -7.82 -3.89
C SER A 15 3.90 -7.14 -4.77
N ARG A 16 5.00 -7.83 -5.08
CA ARG A 16 6.13 -7.35 -5.88
C ARG A 16 6.43 -8.33 -7.01
N SER A 17 7.03 -7.83 -8.08
CA SER A 17 7.56 -8.68 -9.16
C SER A 17 8.67 -9.59 -8.66
N SER A 18 8.88 -10.70 -9.37
CA SER A 18 9.98 -11.65 -9.12
C SER A 18 11.35 -10.99 -9.08
N CYS A 19 11.59 -9.98 -9.92
CA CYS A 19 12.84 -9.24 -10.00
C CYS A 19 12.96 -8.09 -8.97
N GLY A 20 11.96 -7.90 -8.10
CA GLY A 20 11.93 -6.84 -7.09
C GLY A 20 11.78 -5.40 -7.61
N LYS A 21 11.82 -5.17 -8.94
CA LYS A 21 11.78 -3.83 -9.55
C LYS A 21 10.39 -3.19 -9.57
N PHE A 22 9.34 -3.96 -9.30
CA PHE A 22 7.97 -3.51 -9.40
C PHE A 22 7.15 -3.83 -8.15
N ARG A 23 6.28 -2.91 -7.72
CA ARG A 23 5.29 -3.09 -6.65
C ARG A 23 3.89 -2.90 -7.20
N PHE A 24 3.11 -3.97 -7.18
CA PHE A 24 1.74 -4.00 -7.69
C PHE A 24 0.73 -3.59 -6.62
N LEU A 25 0.94 -4.05 -5.39
CA LEU A 25 0.04 -3.79 -4.27
C LEU A 25 0.83 -3.61 -2.99
N LEU A 26 0.35 -2.70 -2.15
CA LEU A 26 0.65 -2.62 -0.74
C LEU A 26 -0.67 -2.64 0.03
N THR A 27 -0.76 -3.45 1.07
CA THR A 27 -1.91 -3.51 1.97
C THR A 27 -1.43 -3.23 3.38
N LYS A 28 -2.16 -2.37 4.10
CA LYS A 28 -1.94 -2.10 5.52
C LYS A 28 -3.27 -2.14 6.26
N CYS A 29 -3.40 -3.01 7.24
CA CYS A 29 -4.60 -3.17 8.07
C CYS A 29 -4.21 -3.15 9.55
N TRP A 30 -5.00 -2.52 10.40
CA TRP A 30 -4.74 -2.42 11.85
C TRP A 30 -5.83 -2.98 12.73
N GLU A 31 -6.98 -3.35 12.18
CA GLU A 31 -8.06 -4.02 12.92
C GLU A 31 -8.27 -5.45 12.43
N ALA A 32 -8.75 -6.30 13.34
CA ALA A 32 -9.12 -7.67 13.00
C ALA A 32 -10.34 -7.67 12.06
N LYS A 33 -10.43 -8.68 11.18
CA LYS A 33 -11.56 -8.85 10.23
C LYS A 33 -12.95 -8.88 10.90
N SER A 34 -13.02 -9.05 12.22
CA SER A 34 -14.25 -9.02 13.00
C SER A 34 -14.84 -7.61 13.16
N GLU A 35 -14.07 -6.54 12.92
CA GLU A 35 -14.59 -5.17 12.88
C GLU A 35 -15.03 -4.80 11.45
N THR A 36 -16.23 -4.26 11.30
CA THR A 36 -16.90 -3.98 10.01
C THR A 36 -16.48 -2.66 9.35
N LYS A 37 -15.36 -2.05 9.78
CA LYS A 37 -14.93 -0.76 9.24
C LYS A 37 -14.39 -0.90 7.81
N PRO A 38 -14.69 0.07 6.93
CA PRO A 38 -14.23 0.04 5.55
C PRO A 38 -12.71 0.15 5.45
N ARG A 39 -12.18 -0.31 4.31
CA ARG A 39 -10.78 -0.06 3.90
C ARG A 39 -10.77 0.86 2.69
N GLY A 40 -9.76 1.71 2.61
CA GLY A 40 -9.54 2.60 1.47
C GLY A 40 -8.79 1.96 0.32
N LEU A 41 -9.04 2.41 -0.92
CA LEU A 41 -8.14 2.19 -2.04
C LEU A 41 -7.51 3.52 -2.44
N PHE A 42 -6.18 3.58 -2.43
CA PHE A 42 -5.41 4.71 -2.94
C PHE A 42 -4.74 4.30 -4.25
N ILE A 43 -4.97 5.10 -5.29
CA ILE A 43 -4.34 4.95 -6.61
C ILE A 43 -3.29 6.05 -6.73
N CYS A 44 -2.03 5.64 -6.77
CA CYS A 44 -0.89 6.54 -6.86
C CYS A 44 -0.19 6.43 -8.22
N GLU A 45 0.68 7.39 -8.52
CA GLU A 45 1.42 7.41 -9.80
C GLU A 45 2.38 6.22 -9.89
N ASN A 46 3.32 6.13 -8.96
CA ASN A 46 4.32 5.08 -8.91
C ASN A 46 4.83 4.85 -7.47
N PRO A 47 5.41 3.66 -7.17
CA PRO A 47 6.03 3.39 -5.90
C PRO A 47 7.14 4.39 -5.54
N SER A 48 7.05 4.92 -4.33
CA SER A 48 8.15 5.55 -3.60
C SER A 48 9.34 4.60 -3.41
N ILE A 49 10.56 5.11 -3.64
CA ILE A 49 11.82 4.41 -3.39
C ILE A 49 12.12 4.49 -1.91
N VAL A 50 11.57 3.57 -1.12
CA VAL A 50 11.89 3.51 0.30
C VAL A 50 12.04 2.06 0.73
N ASP A 51 13.21 1.78 1.29
CA ASP A 51 13.59 0.49 1.87
C ASP A 51 12.66 0.11 3.03
N GLU A 52 12.58 -1.16 3.40
CA GLU A 52 11.58 -1.69 4.35
C GLU A 52 11.65 -1.02 5.75
N LEU A 53 12.76 -0.34 6.04
CA LEU A 53 13.03 0.36 7.29
C LEU A 53 12.55 1.82 7.33
N LYS A 54 12.22 2.43 6.19
CA LYS A 54 11.80 3.84 6.14
C LYS A 54 10.32 3.94 5.77
N TYR A 55 9.59 4.68 6.58
CA TYR A 55 8.21 5.06 6.28
C TYR A 55 8.25 6.33 5.43
N ASP A 56 7.80 6.27 4.19
CA ASP A 56 7.82 7.44 3.31
C ASP A 56 6.66 8.41 3.58
N GLN A 57 6.79 9.64 3.09
CA GLN A 57 5.79 10.69 3.33
C GLN A 57 4.43 10.35 2.70
N THR A 58 4.40 9.62 1.58
CA THR A 58 3.17 9.18 0.92
C THR A 58 2.42 8.21 1.83
N LEU A 59 3.09 7.20 2.39
CA LEU A 59 2.50 6.25 3.33
C LEU A 59 2.08 6.91 4.64
N ALA A 60 2.85 7.89 5.14
CA ALA A 60 2.45 8.72 6.28
C ALA A 60 1.14 9.44 6.02
N ASN A 61 1.04 10.16 4.91
CA ASN A 61 -0.15 10.92 4.55
C ASN A 61 -1.37 10.01 4.35
N ILE A 62 -1.21 8.91 3.60
CA ILE A 62 -2.29 7.94 3.35
C ILE A 62 -2.79 7.30 4.65
N THR A 63 -1.87 6.97 5.56
CA THR A 63 -2.23 6.39 6.86
C THR A 63 -3.01 7.39 7.71
N THR A 64 -2.53 8.64 7.77
CA THR A 64 -3.24 9.70 8.48
C THR A 64 -4.63 9.92 7.91
N LEU A 65 -4.79 9.98 6.59
CA LEU A 65 -6.09 10.12 5.94
C LEU A 65 -7.03 8.95 6.29
N ALA A 66 -6.56 7.71 6.16
CA ALA A 66 -7.36 6.54 6.46
C ALA A 66 -7.79 6.48 7.94
N VAL A 67 -6.91 6.85 8.87
CA VAL A 67 -7.26 6.96 10.30
C VAL A 67 -8.28 8.07 10.53
N MET A 68 -8.08 9.25 9.94
CA MET A 68 -9.01 10.39 10.06
C MET A 68 -10.39 10.07 9.48
N TRP A 69 -10.48 9.24 8.44
CA TRP A 69 -11.74 8.80 7.85
C TRP A 69 -12.38 7.60 8.55
N GLY A 70 -11.80 7.11 9.65
CA GLY A 70 -12.34 6.00 10.43
C GLY A 70 -12.24 4.64 9.73
N TRP A 71 -11.27 4.46 8.85
CA TRP A 71 -11.04 3.21 8.13
C TRP A 71 -10.20 2.22 8.97
N SER A 72 -10.31 0.93 8.67
CA SER A 72 -9.53 -0.15 9.32
C SER A 72 -8.23 -0.50 8.62
N GLY A 73 -7.96 0.16 7.50
CA GLY A 73 -6.84 -0.14 6.63
C GLY A 73 -6.95 0.49 5.26
N PHE A 74 -5.97 0.20 4.43
CA PHE A 74 -5.98 0.57 3.02
C PHE A 74 -5.23 -0.42 2.14
N GLU A 75 -5.60 -0.39 0.87
CA GLU A 75 -4.87 -0.92 -0.26
C GLU A 75 -4.30 0.27 -1.05
N LEU A 76 -3.07 0.11 -1.53
CA LEU A 76 -2.37 1.10 -2.33
C LEU A 76 -1.86 0.41 -3.59
N VAL A 77 -2.35 0.89 -4.72
CA VAL A 77 -1.94 0.45 -6.06
C VAL A 77 -1.29 1.63 -6.79
N ASN A 78 -0.48 1.32 -7.79
CA ASN A 78 0.17 2.33 -8.60
C ASN A 78 -0.17 2.11 -10.07
N VAL A 79 -0.44 3.19 -10.80
CA VAL A 79 -0.62 3.16 -12.26
C VAL A 79 0.63 2.59 -12.91
N HIS A 80 1.80 3.04 -12.45
CA HIS A 80 3.08 2.52 -12.88
C HIS A 80 3.77 1.77 -11.74
N PRO A 81 4.02 0.47 -11.87
CA PRO A 81 4.49 -0.32 -10.73
C PRO A 81 5.99 -0.17 -10.46
N SER A 82 6.75 0.58 -11.27
CA SER A 82 8.21 0.77 -11.09
C SER A 82 8.56 1.83 -10.05
N TYR A 83 9.61 1.59 -9.27
CA TYR A 83 10.13 2.58 -8.34
C TYR A 83 10.89 3.72 -9.06
N SER A 84 10.43 4.98 -8.93
CA SER A 84 11.14 6.16 -9.44
C SER A 84 10.68 7.45 -8.78
N SER A 85 11.58 8.37 -8.42
CA SER A 85 11.16 9.74 -8.06
C SER A 85 11.11 10.68 -9.27
N ASP A 86 11.66 10.24 -10.41
CA ASP A 86 11.68 10.98 -11.66
C ASP A 86 10.62 10.40 -12.62
N PRO A 87 9.58 11.18 -12.99
CA PRO A 87 8.53 10.72 -13.90
C PRO A 87 9.07 10.22 -15.25
N LYS A 88 10.22 10.75 -15.71
CA LYS A 88 10.83 10.34 -16.99
C LYS A 88 11.50 8.96 -16.91
N LYS A 89 11.69 8.41 -15.71
CA LYS A 89 12.34 7.11 -15.47
C LYS A 89 11.37 6.03 -15.03
N ILE A 90 10.07 6.29 -15.11
CA ILE A 90 9.03 5.31 -14.85
C ILE A 90 9.09 4.22 -15.94
N GLN A 91 9.12 2.95 -15.52
CA GLN A 91 9.21 1.79 -16.41
C GLN A 91 7.91 0.98 -16.35
N LEU A 92 7.47 0.51 -17.51
CA LEU A 92 6.41 -0.49 -17.60
C LEU A 92 6.95 -1.86 -17.16
N SER A 93 6.08 -2.68 -16.57
CA SER A 93 6.44 -4.06 -16.24
C SER A 93 5.90 -5.03 -17.27
N GLN A 94 6.77 -5.88 -17.83
CA GLN A 94 6.35 -6.95 -18.74
C GLN A 94 5.41 -7.95 -18.07
N GLU A 95 5.50 -8.12 -16.74
CA GLU A 95 4.58 -8.93 -15.95
C GLU A 95 3.15 -8.33 -15.89
N ALA A 96 3.01 -7.00 -15.85
CA ALA A 96 1.71 -6.35 -15.92
C ALA A 96 1.15 -6.37 -17.35
N GLU A 97 2.00 -6.14 -18.35
CA GLU A 97 1.61 -6.20 -19.77
C GLU A 97 0.99 -7.55 -20.14
N LYS A 98 1.59 -8.66 -19.70
CA LYS A 98 1.07 -10.02 -19.94
C LYS A 98 -0.29 -10.28 -19.31
N LYS A 99 -0.64 -9.59 -18.21
CA LYS A 99 -1.96 -9.74 -17.55
C LYS A 99 -3.07 -8.94 -18.21
N ILE A 100 -2.73 -7.91 -19.01
CA ILE A 100 -3.70 -7.07 -19.72
C ILE A 100 -4.13 -7.72 -21.05
N GLN A 101 -3.30 -8.61 -21.61
CA GLN A 101 -3.52 -9.25 -22.91
C GLN A 101 -4.33 -10.57 -22.86
N ASN A 102 -4.74 -11.02 -21.67
CA ASN A 102 -5.55 -12.22 -21.45
C ASN A 102 -6.88 -11.85 -20.81
#